data_AF-K0R077-F1
#
_entry.id   AF-K0R077-F1
#
_cell.length_a   1.000
_cell.length_b   1.000
_cell.length_c   1.000
_cell.angle_alpha   90.00
_cell.angle_beta   90.00
_cell.angle_gamma   90.00
#
_symmetry.space_group_name_H-M   'P 1'
#
loop_
_entity.id
_entity.type
_entity.pdbx_description
1 polymer ?
#
loop_
_entity_poly.entity_id
_entity_poly.type
_entity_poly.pdbx_seq_one_letter_code
_entity_poly.pdbx_strand_id
1 'polypeptide(L)'
;MSRRFGRPYGLALTLAAALTLTISRAEEVCEGDHEAETVVDPYSPPIRQLRHKGWESYTIDQLFEEYYECARIIYGYQGYQGVAVVDEDGEGIWDEHVRRIREQLSTIREKYDRDNINNDAPINGGSRPSSMLIPFEVGDAGEHKGRGIFAKEGIQKGQLVIDLDNGSSGYFKDGHEWRKFTVSLSREVACNFIEWSWVQDMPRIDDGDEGEKNDVTDARDGLTIFIAFDESNLINSAEWDHEEANVACGSPPVDDGDYLVGPCRYKFYATRDIEAGEELLINYSEFEDVDQSGWDDIGL
;
A
#
# COMPACT_ATOMS: atom_id res chain seq x y z
N MET A 1 9.53 1.60 2.78
CA MET A 1 10.61 2.50 3.27
C MET A 1 10.59 3.80 2.45
N SER A 2 10.27 4.95 3.07
CA SER A 2 10.35 6.25 2.40
C SER A 2 11.80 6.55 2.01
N ARG A 3 12.03 6.63 0.71
CA ARG A 3 13.35 6.82 0.10
C ARG A 3 13.90 8.21 0.47
N ARG A 4 14.90 8.25 1.35
CA ARG A 4 15.65 9.49 1.65
C ARG A 4 16.51 9.89 0.44
N PHE A 5 16.04 10.83 -0.37
CA PHE A 5 16.88 11.52 -1.35
C PHE A 5 17.16 12.97 -0.91
N GLY A 6 18.32 13.18 -0.30
CA GLY A 6 18.95 14.49 -0.25
C GLY A 6 19.86 14.69 -1.46
N ARG A 7 19.65 15.77 -2.24
CA ARG A 7 20.71 16.47 -2.99
C ARG A 7 20.26 17.86 -3.50
N PRO A 8 21.21 18.79 -3.76
CA PRO A 8 21.00 20.23 -3.69
C PRO A 8 20.61 20.90 -5.01
N TYR A 9 19.99 22.08 -4.84
CA TYR A 9 19.50 23.03 -5.84
C TYR A 9 20.49 23.47 -6.92
N GLY A 10 19.96 23.66 -8.14
CA GLY A 10 20.52 24.49 -9.21
C GLY A 10 19.41 25.23 -9.96
N LEU A 11 19.43 26.57 -9.89
CA LEU A 11 18.50 27.54 -10.49
C LEU A 11 18.67 27.73 -12.01
N ALA A 12 17.56 28.02 -12.73
CA ALA A 12 17.36 29.13 -13.71
C ALA A 12 15.94 29.03 -14.34
N LEU A 13 14.99 29.97 -14.13
CA LEU A 13 14.67 31.18 -14.94
C LEU A 13 14.50 30.89 -16.46
N THR A 14 13.47 31.30 -17.24
CA THR A 14 12.52 32.44 -17.15
C THR A 14 11.43 32.41 -18.26
N LEU A 15 10.33 33.15 -18.03
CA LEU A 15 9.41 33.88 -18.97
C LEU A 15 8.63 33.08 -20.05
N ALA A 16 7.45 33.47 -20.56
CA ALA A 16 6.30 34.31 -20.21
C ALA A 16 5.40 34.30 -21.47
N ALA A 17 4.08 34.47 -21.31
CA ALA A 17 3.24 35.45 -22.03
C ALA A 17 1.78 34.98 -22.18
N ALA A 18 0.89 35.90 -21.83
CA ALA A 18 -0.56 35.85 -21.89
C ALA A 18 -1.11 36.10 -23.30
N LEU A 19 -2.39 35.80 -23.54
CA LEU A 19 -3.25 36.64 -24.38
C LEU A 19 -4.76 36.48 -24.06
N THR A 20 -5.28 37.51 -23.40
CA THR A 20 -6.53 38.28 -23.59
C THR A 20 -7.83 37.64 -24.10
N LEU A 21 -8.89 37.83 -23.29
CA LEU A 21 -10.32 37.71 -23.60
C LEU A 21 -10.77 38.58 -24.79
N THR A 22 -11.83 38.13 -25.47
CA THR A 22 -12.85 39.04 -26.01
C THR A 22 -14.25 38.44 -25.80
N ILE A 23 -15.11 39.22 -25.14
CA ILE A 23 -16.54 38.96 -24.94
C ILE A 23 -17.31 39.71 -26.03
N SER A 24 -18.26 39.06 -26.67
CA SER A 24 -19.37 39.71 -27.39
C SER A 24 -20.65 38.91 -27.20
N ARG A 25 -21.75 39.65 -27.02
CA ARG A 25 -23.04 39.25 -26.45
C ARG A 25 -24.14 39.41 -27.51
N ALA A 26 -25.10 38.48 -27.55
CA ALA A 26 -26.50 38.53 -28.07
C ALA A 26 -26.86 37.15 -28.65
N GLU A 27 -28.06 36.59 -28.64
CA GLU A 27 -29.36 36.73 -27.97
C GLU A 27 -30.08 35.39 -28.23
N GLU A 28 -30.96 34.97 -27.30
CA GLU A 28 -32.07 33.98 -27.41
C GLU A 28 -32.00 32.80 -28.42
N VAL A 29 -32.02 31.56 -27.91
CA VAL A 29 -33.04 30.50 -28.15
C VAL A 29 -32.77 29.40 -27.12
N CYS A 30 -33.75 29.11 -26.26
CA CYS A 30 -33.70 27.99 -25.31
C CYS A 30 -34.21 26.70 -25.98
N GLU A 31 -33.35 26.03 -26.73
CA GLU A 31 -33.43 24.60 -27.05
C GLU A 31 -32.01 24.03 -26.85
N GLY A 32 -31.66 23.78 -25.59
CA GLY A 32 -30.36 23.23 -25.21
C GLY A 32 -30.42 21.71 -25.22
N ASP A 33 -30.22 21.10 -26.39
CA ASP A 33 -29.59 19.77 -26.46
C ASP A 33 -28.17 19.92 -25.91
N HIS A 34 -28.04 19.85 -24.58
CA HIS A 34 -26.76 19.64 -23.95
C HIS A 34 -26.34 18.21 -24.26
N GLU A 35 -25.72 18.00 -25.43
CA GLU A 35 -24.74 16.93 -25.57
C GLU A 35 -23.77 17.11 -24.39
N ALA A 36 -23.94 16.30 -23.36
CA ALA A 36 -22.98 16.22 -22.29
C ALA A 36 -21.67 15.80 -22.94
N GLU A 37 -20.77 16.76 -23.16
CA GLU A 37 -19.37 16.46 -23.45
C GLU A 37 -18.93 15.54 -22.32
N THR A 38 -18.77 14.26 -22.66
CA THR A 38 -18.18 13.30 -21.75
C THR A 38 -16.77 13.80 -21.55
N VAL A 39 -16.53 14.47 -20.41
CA VAL A 39 -15.20 14.86 -19.99
C VAL A 39 -14.48 13.55 -19.74
N VAL A 40 -13.80 13.09 -20.79
CA VAL A 40 -13.04 11.87 -20.77
C VAL A 40 -11.90 12.08 -19.78
N ASP A 41 -11.95 11.40 -18.63
CA ASP A 41 -10.89 11.46 -17.64
C ASP A 41 -9.57 11.02 -18.31
N PRO A 42 -8.61 11.95 -18.52
CA PRO A 42 -7.34 11.62 -19.16
C PRO A 42 -6.52 10.64 -18.32
N TYR A 43 -6.91 10.40 -17.08
CA TYR A 43 -6.31 9.48 -16.13
C TYR A 43 -7.03 8.14 -16.01
N SER A 44 -8.07 7.90 -16.81
CA SER A 44 -8.70 6.59 -16.90
C SER A 44 -7.68 5.54 -17.41
N PRO A 45 -7.73 4.29 -16.90
CA PRO A 45 -6.73 3.27 -17.26
C PRO A 45 -6.58 3.03 -18.77
N PRO A 46 -7.66 2.91 -19.57
CA PRO A 46 -7.53 2.67 -21.02
C PRO A 46 -6.80 3.79 -21.75
N ILE A 47 -6.99 5.04 -21.34
CA ILE A 47 -6.38 6.20 -22.00
C ILE A 47 -4.92 6.34 -21.62
N ARG A 48 -4.56 6.03 -20.37
CA ARG A 48 -3.16 6.01 -19.95
C ARG A 48 -2.38 4.92 -20.66
N GLN A 49 -2.93 3.70 -20.75
CA GLN A 49 -2.31 2.59 -21.49
C GLN A 49 -2.07 2.95 -22.96
N LEU A 50 -2.97 3.70 -23.60
CA LEU A 50 -2.77 4.19 -24.97
C LEU A 50 -1.64 5.24 -25.09
N ARG A 51 -1.43 6.06 -24.06
CA ARG A 51 -0.39 7.11 -24.03
C ARG A 51 0.99 6.56 -23.71
N HIS A 52 1.08 5.57 -22.83
CA HIS A 52 2.34 5.00 -22.34
C HIS A 52 2.50 3.58 -22.90
N LYS A 53 2.95 3.49 -24.16
CA LYS A 53 3.30 2.20 -24.78
C LYS A 53 4.52 1.59 -24.09
N GLY A 54 4.54 0.28 -23.90
CA GLY A 54 5.69 -0.42 -23.32
C GLY A 54 5.67 -0.48 -21.79
N TRP A 55 4.53 -0.21 -21.15
CA TRP A 55 4.37 -0.39 -19.69
C TRP A 55 4.70 -1.83 -19.26
N GLU A 56 4.61 -2.79 -20.19
CA GLU A 56 4.93 -4.21 -19.99
C GLU A 56 6.40 -4.45 -19.61
N SER A 57 7.28 -3.47 -19.84
CA SER A 57 8.70 -3.51 -19.47
C SER A 57 9.08 -2.47 -18.41
N TYR A 58 8.12 -1.75 -17.84
CA TYR A 58 8.43 -0.72 -16.85
C TYR A 58 8.91 -1.37 -15.56
N THR A 59 9.88 -0.74 -14.90
CA THR A 59 10.24 -1.09 -13.53
C THR A 59 9.18 -0.59 -12.54
N ILE A 60 9.23 -1.03 -11.29
CA ILE A 60 8.39 -0.46 -10.21
C ILE A 60 8.54 1.07 -10.12
N ASP A 61 9.77 1.57 -10.24
CA ASP A 61 10.08 3.01 -10.20
C ASP A 61 9.49 3.77 -11.37
N GLN A 62 9.56 3.20 -12.58
CA GLN A 62 8.97 3.83 -13.76
C GLN A 62 7.45 3.86 -13.69
N LEU A 63 6.82 2.84 -13.09
CA LEU A 63 5.39 2.87 -12.82
C LEU A 63 5.06 3.98 -11.82
N PHE A 64 5.78 4.04 -10.70
CA PHE A 64 5.54 5.01 -9.65
C PHE A 64 5.78 6.45 -10.11
N GLU A 65 6.96 6.76 -10.65
CA GLU A 65 7.37 8.13 -10.95
C GLU A 65 6.89 8.62 -12.33
N GLU A 66 6.95 7.78 -13.37
CA GLU A 66 6.69 8.22 -14.75
C GLU A 66 5.27 7.92 -15.21
N TYR A 67 4.75 6.71 -14.92
CA TYR A 67 3.43 6.30 -15.41
C TYR A 67 2.31 6.89 -14.56
N TYR A 68 2.45 6.85 -13.24
CA TYR A 68 1.43 7.34 -12.30
C TYR A 68 1.78 8.68 -11.65
N GLU A 69 3.05 9.10 -11.64
CA GLU A 69 3.57 10.24 -10.88
C GLU A 69 3.05 10.23 -9.43
N CYS A 70 3.19 9.10 -8.73
CA CYS A 70 2.61 8.85 -7.42
C CYS A 70 3.13 9.79 -6.35
N ALA A 71 4.40 10.21 -6.42
CA ALA A 71 4.97 11.19 -5.51
C ALA A 71 4.11 12.46 -5.42
N ARG A 72 3.54 12.91 -6.53
CA ARG A 72 2.65 14.08 -6.59
C ARG A 72 1.33 13.86 -5.84
N ILE A 73 0.82 12.63 -5.85
CA ILE A 73 -0.44 12.26 -5.18
C ILE A 73 -0.20 12.05 -3.68
N ILE A 74 0.83 11.27 -3.35
CA ILE A 74 1.08 10.82 -1.97
C ILE A 74 1.69 11.94 -1.13
N TYR A 75 2.68 12.66 -1.67
CA TYR A 75 3.44 13.66 -0.90
C TYR A 75 3.03 15.11 -1.21
N GLY A 76 2.13 15.31 -2.18
CA GLY A 76 1.76 16.64 -2.67
C GLY A 76 2.89 17.33 -3.44
N TYR A 77 2.56 18.36 -4.23
CA TYR A 77 3.57 19.18 -4.90
C TYR A 77 4.38 19.97 -3.86
N GLN A 78 5.71 19.84 -3.86
CA GLN A 78 6.66 20.70 -3.11
C GLN A 78 6.59 22.21 -3.44
N GLY A 79 5.63 22.66 -4.28
CA GLY A 79 5.38 24.07 -4.60
C GLY A 79 3.98 24.56 -4.22
N TYR A 80 3.07 23.66 -3.82
CA TYR A 80 1.89 24.07 -3.09
C TYR A 80 2.35 24.07 -1.63
N GLN A 81 2.64 25.25 -1.08
CA GLN A 81 2.57 25.40 0.37
C GLN A 81 1.22 24.82 0.74
N GLY A 82 1.24 23.62 1.32
CA GLY A 82 0.11 23.05 1.98
C GLY A 82 -0.31 24.11 2.98
N VAL A 83 -1.30 24.90 2.58
CA VAL A 83 -2.43 25.09 3.44
C VAL A 83 -2.84 23.65 3.73
N ALA A 84 -2.24 23.06 4.77
CA ALA A 84 -3.01 22.21 5.64
C ALA A 84 -4.27 23.04 5.81
N VAL A 85 -5.34 22.62 5.15
CA VAL A 85 -6.65 23.20 5.41
C VAL A 85 -6.90 22.70 6.82
N VAL A 86 -6.27 23.35 7.79
CA VAL A 86 -6.66 23.23 9.18
C VAL A 86 -7.91 24.06 9.17
N ASP A 87 -9.02 23.45 8.74
CA ASP A 87 -10.28 23.86 9.30
C ASP A 87 -10.05 23.80 10.82
N GLU A 88 -10.42 24.85 11.54
CA GLU A 88 -10.09 25.05 12.97
C GLU A 88 -10.54 23.88 13.86
N ASP A 89 -11.27 22.92 13.29
CA ASP A 89 -11.80 21.73 13.92
C ASP A 89 -10.96 20.46 13.68
N GLY A 90 -10.07 20.40 12.67
CA GLY A 90 -9.06 19.34 12.42
C GLY A 90 -9.50 17.88 12.24
N GLU A 91 -10.60 17.46 12.87
CA GLU A 91 -11.07 16.08 13.00
C GLU A 91 -11.71 15.57 11.70
N GLY A 92 -12.42 16.43 10.94
CA GLY A 92 -13.15 16.01 9.74
C GLY A 92 -12.28 15.57 8.57
N ILE A 93 -11.04 16.06 8.48
CA ILE A 93 -10.12 15.75 7.38
C ILE A 93 -9.45 14.39 7.58
N TRP A 94 -9.21 14.02 8.84
CA TRP A 94 -8.59 12.75 9.18
C TRP A 94 -9.50 11.58 8.84
N ASP A 95 -10.75 11.62 9.31
CA ASP A 95 -11.74 10.57 9.07
C ASP A 95 -11.99 10.35 7.58
N GLU A 96 -12.05 11.45 6.82
CA GLU A 96 -12.20 11.42 5.37
C GLU A 96 -11.00 10.78 4.67
N HIS A 97 -9.78 11.05 5.15
CA HIS A 97 -8.57 10.43 4.63
C HIS A 97 -8.56 8.93 4.89
N VAL A 98 -8.82 8.50 6.14
CA VAL A 98 -8.86 7.07 6.50
C VAL A 98 -9.97 6.37 5.72
N ARG A 99 -11.14 7.00 5.56
CA ARG A 99 -12.24 6.50 4.71
C ARG A 99 -11.77 6.29 3.27
N ARG A 100 -11.05 7.25 2.69
CA ARG A 100 -10.52 7.14 1.32
C ARG A 100 -9.52 6.00 1.15
N ILE A 101 -8.62 5.79 2.12
CA ILE A 101 -7.68 4.65 2.10
C ILE A 101 -8.46 3.32 2.11
N ARG A 102 -9.44 3.19 3.00
CA ARG A 102 -10.32 2.00 3.06
C ARG A 102 -11.03 1.74 1.73
N GLU A 103 -11.52 2.79 1.07
CA GLU A 103 -12.16 2.67 -0.24
C GLU A 103 -11.18 2.22 -1.33
N GLN A 104 -9.95 2.73 -1.31
CA GLN A 104 -8.91 2.33 -2.24
C GLN A 104 -8.51 0.85 -2.02
N LEU A 105 -8.31 0.43 -0.77
CA LEU A 105 -8.01 -0.96 -0.42
C LEU A 105 -9.18 -1.90 -0.79
N SER A 106 -10.43 -1.50 -0.56
CA SER A 106 -11.60 -2.28 -1.01
C SER A 106 -11.66 -2.39 -2.53
N THR A 107 -11.37 -1.30 -3.25
CA THR A 107 -11.32 -1.30 -4.72
C THR A 107 -10.27 -2.27 -5.25
N ILE A 108 -9.08 -2.29 -4.64
CA ILE A 108 -8.02 -3.24 -4.97
C ILE A 108 -8.51 -4.67 -4.74
N ARG A 109 -9.03 -4.96 -3.54
CA ARG A 109 -9.53 -6.28 -3.14
C ARG A 109 -10.62 -6.80 -4.07
N GLU A 110 -11.66 -6.00 -4.31
CA GLU A 110 -12.80 -6.37 -5.16
C GLU A 110 -12.35 -6.67 -6.59
N LYS A 111 -11.37 -5.92 -7.09
CA LYS A 111 -10.80 -6.18 -8.40
C LYS A 111 -9.93 -7.44 -8.41
N TYR A 112 -9.09 -7.65 -7.40
CA TYR A 112 -8.28 -8.86 -7.26
C TYR A 112 -9.17 -10.11 -7.21
N ASP A 113 -10.24 -10.09 -6.41
CA ASP A 113 -11.20 -11.19 -6.28
C ASP A 113 -11.99 -11.43 -7.58
N ARG A 114 -12.48 -10.36 -8.21
CA ARG A 114 -13.23 -10.46 -9.47
C ARG A 114 -12.39 -11.02 -10.61
N ASP A 115 -11.14 -10.57 -10.70
CA ASP A 115 -10.21 -11.03 -11.73
C ASP A 115 -9.64 -12.42 -11.38
N ASN A 116 -9.85 -12.88 -10.14
CA ASN A 116 -9.54 -14.22 -9.63
C ASN A 116 -8.09 -14.61 -9.89
N ILE A 117 -7.16 -13.69 -9.59
CA ILE A 117 -5.75 -13.74 -9.99
C ILE A 117 -5.10 -15.08 -9.62
N ASN A 118 -5.35 -15.61 -8.42
CA ASN A 118 -4.75 -16.85 -7.93
C ASN A 118 -5.74 -17.99 -7.69
N ASN A 119 -6.99 -17.88 -8.18
CA ASN A 119 -8.05 -18.84 -7.87
C ASN A 119 -8.36 -18.99 -6.36
N ASP A 120 -8.05 -17.96 -5.58
CA ASP A 120 -8.17 -17.89 -4.12
C ASP A 120 -9.30 -16.93 -3.68
N ALA A 121 -10.12 -16.46 -4.61
CA ALA A 121 -11.22 -15.57 -4.31
C ALA A 121 -12.23 -16.22 -3.34
N PRO A 122 -12.87 -15.46 -2.44
CA PRO A 122 -13.85 -15.99 -1.51
C PRO A 122 -14.98 -16.75 -2.21
N ILE A 123 -15.21 -17.99 -1.78
CA ILE A 123 -16.30 -18.81 -2.32
C ILE A 123 -17.64 -18.11 -2.04
N ASN A 124 -18.48 -18.00 -3.07
CA ASN A 124 -19.82 -17.37 -3.02
C ASN A 124 -19.83 -15.85 -2.74
N GLY A 125 -18.73 -15.14 -2.99
CA GLY A 125 -18.70 -13.67 -2.83
C GLY A 125 -18.76 -13.22 -1.37
N GLY A 126 -18.29 -14.06 -0.44
CA GLY A 126 -18.07 -13.63 0.94
C GLY A 126 -17.02 -12.51 1.03
N SER A 127 -17.08 -11.69 2.08
CA SER A 127 -15.99 -10.76 2.38
C SER A 127 -14.77 -11.52 2.89
N ARG A 128 -13.58 -11.14 2.45
CA ARG A 128 -12.33 -11.51 3.15
C ARG A 128 -12.40 -10.99 4.59
N PRO A 129 -11.94 -11.76 5.60
CA PRO A 129 -11.81 -11.26 6.96
C PRO A 129 -10.74 -10.16 7.05
N SER A 130 -10.77 -9.36 8.12
CA SER A 130 -9.66 -8.47 8.44
C SER A 130 -8.46 -9.31 8.89
N SER A 131 -7.26 -8.90 8.50
CA SER A 131 -5.99 -9.41 9.01
C SER A 131 -5.78 -9.03 10.47
N MET A 132 -6.25 -7.84 10.88
CA MET A 132 -6.12 -7.32 12.24
C MET A 132 -7.07 -8.05 13.19
N LEU A 133 -6.51 -8.78 14.16
CA LEU A 133 -7.28 -9.60 15.10
C LEU A 133 -7.53 -8.93 16.46
N ILE A 134 -7.02 -7.72 16.64
CA ILE A 134 -7.17 -6.93 17.87
C ILE A 134 -7.95 -5.64 17.60
N PRO A 135 -8.56 -5.01 18.62
CA PRO A 135 -9.14 -3.68 18.47
C PRO A 135 -8.05 -2.61 18.25
N PHE A 136 -8.16 -1.89 17.14
CA PHE A 136 -7.21 -0.84 16.76
C PHE A 136 -7.92 0.42 16.25
N GLU A 137 -7.14 1.50 16.13
CA GLU A 137 -7.49 2.70 15.40
C GLU A 137 -6.35 3.16 14.50
N VAL A 138 -6.68 3.90 13.44
CA VAL A 138 -5.70 4.55 12.56
C VAL A 138 -5.50 5.97 13.09
N GLY A 139 -4.27 6.30 13.46
CA GLY A 139 -3.90 7.58 14.06
C GLY A 139 -2.74 8.26 13.36
N ASP A 140 -2.46 9.51 13.76
CA ASP A 140 -1.28 10.24 13.33
C ASP A 140 -0.05 9.73 14.10
N ALA A 141 0.91 9.18 13.37
CA ALA A 141 2.17 8.65 13.89
C ALA A 141 3.30 9.69 13.86
N GLY A 142 2.97 10.95 13.55
CA GLY A 142 3.89 12.08 13.52
C GLY A 142 4.41 12.38 12.11
N GLU A 143 5.07 13.55 11.98
CA GLU A 143 5.50 14.13 10.71
C GLU A 143 6.36 13.19 9.84
N HIS A 144 7.10 12.27 10.45
CA HIS A 144 8.04 11.38 9.76
C HIS A 144 7.48 10.02 9.41
N LYS A 145 6.47 9.53 10.15
CA LYS A 145 5.82 8.23 9.91
C LYS A 145 4.49 8.39 9.15
N GLY A 146 3.82 9.52 9.32
CA GLY A 146 2.52 9.80 8.74
C GLY A 146 1.39 9.13 9.52
N ARG A 147 0.82 8.06 8.98
CA ARG A 147 -0.30 7.33 9.61
C ARG A 147 0.25 6.08 10.29
N GLY A 148 -0.34 5.69 11.41
CA GLY A 148 0.00 4.46 12.12
C GLY A 148 -1.22 3.73 12.64
N ILE A 149 -1.01 2.52 13.12
CA ILE A 149 -2.02 1.71 13.79
C ILE A 149 -1.77 1.75 15.30
N PHE A 150 -2.80 2.05 16.07
CA PHE A 150 -2.71 2.16 17.53
C PHE A 150 -3.64 1.16 18.21
N ALA A 151 -3.16 0.53 19.28
CA ALA A 151 -3.95 -0.41 20.07
C ALA A 151 -5.06 0.32 20.83
N LYS A 152 -6.32 -0.14 20.74
CA LYS A 152 -7.43 0.47 21.52
C LYS A 152 -7.55 -0.08 22.93
N GLU A 153 -6.92 -1.21 23.18
CA GLU A 153 -6.88 -1.91 24.46
C GLU A 153 -5.51 -2.54 24.66
N GLY A 154 -5.22 -3.00 25.87
CA GLY A 154 -3.96 -3.69 26.14
C GLY A 154 -3.87 -5.02 25.39
N ILE A 155 -2.72 -5.29 24.77
CA ILE A 155 -2.42 -6.54 24.05
C ILE A 155 -1.40 -7.31 24.87
N GLN A 156 -1.64 -8.59 25.12
CA GLN A 156 -0.73 -9.42 25.90
C GLN A 156 0.45 -9.89 25.05
N LYS A 157 1.63 -10.00 25.65
CA LYS A 157 2.78 -10.66 25.04
C LYS A 157 2.39 -12.03 24.47
N GLY A 158 2.78 -12.28 23.22
CA GLY A 158 2.50 -13.51 22.48
C GLY A 158 1.07 -13.63 21.94
N GLN A 159 0.22 -12.62 22.12
CA GLN A 159 -1.08 -12.55 21.45
C GLN A 159 -0.88 -12.38 19.94
N LEU A 160 -1.68 -13.09 19.14
CA LEU A 160 -1.73 -12.92 17.69
C LEU A 160 -2.41 -11.57 17.36
N VAL A 161 -1.69 -10.71 16.66
CA VAL A 161 -2.10 -9.34 16.29
C VAL A 161 -2.60 -9.28 14.85
N ILE A 162 -1.86 -9.90 13.93
CA ILE A 162 -2.16 -9.91 12.49
C ILE A 162 -2.13 -11.34 11.97
N ASP A 163 -3.11 -11.70 11.16
CA ASP A 163 -3.16 -12.95 10.41
C ASP A 163 -3.41 -12.68 8.93
N LEU A 164 -2.33 -12.61 8.14
CA LEU A 164 -2.37 -12.47 6.69
C LEU A 164 -2.72 -13.79 5.97
N ASP A 165 -2.77 -14.92 6.69
CA ASP A 165 -3.08 -16.25 6.15
C ASP A 165 -4.60 -16.50 6.04
N ASN A 166 -5.41 -15.65 6.67
CA ASN A 166 -6.86 -15.78 6.68
C ASN A 166 -7.55 -15.35 5.37
N GLY A 167 -6.76 -15.11 4.32
CA GLY A 167 -7.23 -14.60 3.03
C GLY A 167 -7.43 -13.08 3.01
N SER A 168 -6.87 -12.32 3.95
CA SER A 168 -6.85 -10.85 3.91
C SER A 168 -5.77 -10.26 2.99
N SER A 169 -4.87 -11.10 2.47
CA SER A 169 -3.79 -10.72 1.57
C SER A 169 -4.00 -11.23 0.14
N GLY A 170 -3.39 -10.53 -0.82
CA GLY A 170 -3.19 -10.99 -2.20
C GLY A 170 -1.71 -11.19 -2.49
N TYR A 171 -1.41 -11.95 -3.53
CA TYR A 171 -0.03 -12.23 -3.91
C TYR A 171 0.18 -12.34 -5.42
N PHE A 172 1.41 -12.19 -5.89
CA PHE A 172 1.80 -12.35 -7.28
C PHE A 172 3.15 -13.06 -7.36
N LYS A 173 3.24 -14.07 -8.23
CA LYS A 173 4.47 -14.86 -8.48
C LYS A 173 5.27 -14.37 -9.69
N ASP A 174 4.74 -13.38 -10.40
CA ASP A 174 5.29 -12.84 -11.62
C ASP A 174 5.08 -11.32 -11.64
N GLY A 175 6.19 -10.58 -11.76
CA GLY A 175 6.16 -9.12 -11.89
C GLY A 175 5.37 -8.64 -13.11
N HIS A 176 5.25 -9.43 -14.17
CA HIS A 176 4.40 -9.07 -15.32
C HIS A 176 2.91 -9.06 -14.97
N GLU A 177 2.39 -10.09 -14.28
CA GLU A 177 0.98 -10.12 -13.88
C GLU A 177 0.67 -9.07 -12.81
N TRP A 178 1.61 -8.79 -11.89
CA TRP A 178 1.49 -7.65 -10.97
C TRP A 178 1.39 -6.33 -11.73
N ARG A 179 2.27 -6.09 -12.71
CA ARG A 179 2.22 -4.89 -13.57
C ARG A 179 0.90 -4.72 -14.28
N LYS A 180 0.43 -5.80 -14.90
CA LYS A 180 -0.84 -5.83 -15.65
C LYS A 180 -2.03 -5.52 -14.74
N PHE A 181 -2.00 -6.00 -13.51
CA PHE A 181 -2.95 -5.63 -12.48
C PHE A 181 -2.84 -4.13 -12.15
N THR A 182 -1.64 -3.64 -11.83
CA THR A 182 -1.37 -2.22 -11.52
C THR A 182 -1.90 -1.30 -12.61
N VAL A 183 -1.51 -1.50 -13.88
CA VAL A 183 -1.91 -0.63 -15.02
C VAL A 183 -3.40 -0.60 -15.31
N SER A 184 -4.16 -1.54 -14.73
CA SER A 184 -5.61 -1.60 -14.86
C SER A 184 -6.36 -0.89 -13.72
N LEU A 185 -5.65 -0.41 -12.69
CA LEU A 185 -6.20 0.40 -11.60
C LEU A 185 -6.25 1.89 -11.98
N SER A 186 -7.20 2.62 -11.37
CA SER A 186 -7.22 4.09 -11.46
C SER A 186 -5.96 4.66 -10.81
N ARG A 187 -5.61 5.91 -11.17
CA ARG A 187 -4.31 6.50 -10.79
C ARG A 187 -4.00 6.41 -9.29
N GLU A 188 -4.93 6.87 -8.46
CA GLU A 188 -4.72 6.96 -7.01
C GLU A 188 -4.77 5.59 -6.34
N VAL A 189 -5.62 4.69 -6.85
CA VAL A 189 -5.70 3.31 -6.37
C VAL A 189 -4.41 2.57 -6.70
N ALA A 190 -3.87 2.76 -7.91
CA ALA A 190 -2.59 2.19 -8.30
C ALA A 190 -1.43 2.71 -7.45
N CYS A 191 -1.40 4.00 -7.11
CA CYS A 191 -0.35 4.55 -6.25
C CYS A 191 -0.35 3.91 -4.86
N ASN A 192 -1.52 3.71 -4.26
CA ASN A 192 -1.59 2.96 -3.00
C ASN A 192 -1.23 1.49 -3.19
N PHE A 193 -1.67 0.87 -4.29
CA PHE A 193 -1.31 -0.52 -4.59
C PHE A 193 0.21 -0.71 -4.69
N ILE A 194 0.91 0.20 -5.38
CA ILE A 194 2.37 0.16 -5.52
C ILE A 194 3.05 0.42 -4.16
N GLU A 195 2.65 1.47 -3.45
CA GLU A 195 3.25 1.87 -2.16
C GLU A 195 3.15 0.76 -1.10
N TRP A 196 2.02 0.04 -1.07
CA TRP A 196 1.73 -0.95 -0.04
C TRP A 196 1.94 -2.40 -0.52
N SER A 197 2.54 -2.59 -1.69
CA SER A 197 3.04 -3.91 -2.10
C SER A 197 4.47 -4.10 -1.60
N TRP A 198 4.83 -5.32 -1.19
CA TRP A 198 6.22 -5.68 -0.84
C TRP A 198 6.62 -6.99 -1.49
N VAL A 199 7.93 -7.23 -1.61
CA VAL A 199 8.48 -8.52 -2.04
C VAL A 199 9.09 -9.24 -0.85
N GLN A 200 8.81 -10.52 -0.74
CA GLN A 200 9.37 -11.39 0.29
C GLN A 200 9.71 -12.76 -0.30
N ASP A 201 10.86 -13.30 0.09
CA ASP A 201 11.19 -14.70 -0.16
C ASP A 201 10.59 -15.57 0.95
N MET A 202 9.49 -16.24 0.64
CA MET A 202 8.76 -17.05 1.62
C MET A 202 9.47 -18.40 1.82
N PRO A 203 9.99 -18.71 3.02
CA PRO A 203 10.58 -20.01 3.30
C PRO A 203 9.50 -21.09 3.20
N ARG A 204 9.81 -22.30 2.73
CA ARG A 204 8.79 -23.37 2.61
C ARG A 204 8.36 -23.86 4.00
N ILE A 205 7.16 -24.41 4.09
CA ILE A 205 6.62 -24.96 5.36
C ILE A 205 7.50 -26.11 5.87
N ASP A 206 8.14 -26.86 4.97
CA ASP A 206 8.95 -28.04 5.28
C ASP A 206 10.45 -27.74 5.49
N ASP A 207 10.91 -26.50 5.32
CA ASP A 207 12.34 -26.15 5.48
C ASP A 207 12.82 -26.22 6.96
N GLY A 208 11.90 -26.45 7.92
CA GLY A 208 12.18 -26.53 9.35
C GLY A 208 12.18 -27.94 9.97
N ASP A 209 11.72 -28.97 9.27
CA ASP A 209 11.67 -30.35 9.77
C ASP A 209 12.44 -31.27 8.81
N GLU A 210 13.65 -31.71 9.17
CA GLU A 210 14.57 -32.52 8.34
C GLU A 210 14.01 -33.92 7.92
N GLY A 211 12.73 -34.20 8.09
CA GLY A 211 12.16 -35.56 8.08
C GLY A 211 11.27 -35.93 6.90
N GLU A 212 10.52 -35.01 6.30
CA GLU A 212 9.53 -35.39 5.27
C GLU A 212 9.25 -34.19 4.34
N LYS A 213 9.79 -34.25 3.11
CA LYS A 213 9.35 -33.36 2.04
C LYS A 213 7.88 -33.65 1.75
N ASN A 214 7.00 -32.86 2.34
CA ASN A 214 5.62 -32.86 1.91
C ASN A 214 5.58 -32.19 0.53
N ASP A 215 5.08 -32.90 -0.48
CA ASP A 215 4.88 -32.38 -1.84
C ASP A 215 3.83 -31.23 -1.91
N VAL A 216 3.33 -30.76 -0.76
CA VAL A 216 2.39 -29.65 -0.66
C VAL A 216 3.19 -28.36 -0.49
N THR A 217 3.55 -27.74 -1.61
CA THR A 217 4.05 -26.36 -1.63
C THR A 217 2.88 -25.40 -1.48
N ASP A 218 2.99 -24.45 -0.56
CA ASP A 218 2.11 -23.29 -0.55
C ASP A 218 2.36 -22.51 -1.85
N ALA A 219 1.30 -22.08 -2.54
CA ALA A 219 1.43 -21.32 -3.79
C ALA A 219 2.23 -20.02 -3.62
N ARG A 220 2.36 -19.56 -2.38
CA ARG A 220 3.11 -18.38 -1.95
C ARG A 220 4.57 -18.67 -1.59
N ASP A 221 5.01 -19.94 -1.54
CA ASP A 221 6.40 -20.30 -1.23
C ASP A 221 7.39 -19.69 -2.25
N GLY A 222 8.56 -19.28 -1.80
CA GLY A 222 9.59 -18.56 -2.57
C GLY A 222 9.29 -17.08 -2.77
N LEU A 223 10.11 -16.43 -3.62
CA LEU A 223 9.98 -15.00 -3.96
C LEU A 223 8.58 -14.66 -4.47
N THR A 224 7.91 -13.73 -3.79
CA THR A 224 6.50 -13.39 -4.00
C THR A 224 6.26 -11.91 -3.72
N ILE A 225 5.45 -11.24 -4.54
CA ILE A 225 4.93 -9.91 -4.24
C ILE A 225 3.64 -10.07 -3.43
N PHE A 226 3.51 -9.36 -2.33
CA PHE A 226 2.35 -9.37 -1.45
C PHE A 226 1.69 -8.00 -1.35
N ILE A 227 0.43 -8.01 -0.95
CA ILE A 227 -0.33 -6.84 -0.53
C ILE A 227 -1.38 -7.27 0.50
N ALA A 228 -1.56 -6.53 1.58
CA ALA A 228 -2.75 -6.72 2.43
C ALA A 228 -3.91 -5.87 1.91
N PHE A 229 -5.15 -6.31 2.11
CA PHE A 229 -6.33 -5.61 1.60
C PHE A 229 -7.05 -4.75 2.67
N ASP A 230 -6.36 -4.44 3.77
CA ASP A 230 -6.90 -3.74 4.92
C ASP A 230 -5.85 -2.85 5.60
N GLU A 231 -6.22 -2.29 6.75
CA GLU A 231 -5.41 -1.32 7.49
C GLU A 231 -4.12 -1.90 8.08
N SER A 232 -3.87 -3.21 8.04
CA SER A 232 -2.57 -3.77 8.45
C SER A 232 -1.39 -3.21 7.64
N ASN A 233 -1.62 -2.75 6.40
CA ASN A 233 -0.58 -2.07 5.63
C ASN A 233 -0.14 -0.74 6.25
N LEU A 234 -0.92 -0.15 7.17
CA LEU A 234 -0.60 1.14 7.79
C LEU A 234 0.27 1.00 9.05
N ILE A 235 0.72 -0.22 9.36
CA ILE A 235 1.63 -0.47 10.48
C ILE A 235 3.02 0.00 10.08
N ASN A 236 3.60 0.92 10.84
CA ASN A 236 4.89 1.49 10.52
C ASN A 236 6.06 0.58 10.92
N SER A 237 7.21 0.88 10.33
CA SER A 237 8.45 0.26 10.76
C SER A 237 9.02 0.93 12.01
N ALA A 238 9.41 0.14 13.01
CA ALA A 238 10.15 0.62 14.18
C ALA A 238 11.54 1.20 13.80
N GLU A 239 12.09 0.76 12.67
CA GLU A 239 13.43 1.15 12.20
C GLU A 239 13.52 2.64 11.82
N TRP A 240 12.40 3.29 11.55
CA TRP A 240 12.37 4.70 11.11
C TRP A 240 12.80 5.67 12.20
N ASP A 241 12.44 5.39 13.45
CA ASP A 241 12.71 6.25 14.61
C ASP A 241 13.62 5.60 15.65
N HIS A 242 14.31 4.52 15.27
CA HIS A 242 15.17 3.75 16.18
C HIS A 242 14.42 3.25 17.42
N GLU A 243 13.14 2.90 17.23
CA GLU A 243 12.28 2.32 18.25
C GLU A 243 12.38 0.79 18.21
N GLU A 244 11.87 0.13 19.24
CA GLU A 244 11.78 -1.33 19.30
C GLU A 244 10.42 -1.77 18.75
N ALA A 245 10.43 -2.69 17.79
CA ALA A 245 9.21 -3.31 17.29
C ALA A 245 8.50 -4.08 18.41
N ASN A 246 7.22 -3.76 18.62
CA ASN A 246 6.37 -4.42 19.61
C ASN A 246 5.51 -5.54 18.99
N VAL A 247 5.58 -5.72 17.67
CA VAL A 247 4.96 -6.80 16.90
C VAL A 247 6.02 -7.43 15.99
N ALA A 248 6.10 -8.76 15.94
CA ALA A 248 7.06 -9.47 15.10
C ALA A 248 6.40 -10.61 14.31
N CYS A 249 6.95 -10.90 13.14
CA CYS A 249 6.43 -11.94 12.25
C CYS A 249 6.98 -13.33 12.60
N GLY A 250 6.12 -14.36 12.60
CA GLY A 250 6.53 -15.76 12.69
C GLY A 250 5.74 -16.55 13.73
N SER A 251 6.39 -16.95 14.83
CA SER A 251 5.77 -17.72 15.92
C SER A 251 5.63 -16.88 17.20
N PRO A 252 4.69 -17.21 18.11
CA PRO A 252 4.61 -16.50 19.39
C PRO A 252 5.92 -16.65 20.18
N PRO A 253 6.37 -15.62 20.92
CA PRO A 253 7.54 -15.74 21.78
C PRO A 253 7.29 -16.83 22.83
N VAL A 254 8.20 -17.79 22.95
CA VAL A 254 8.01 -18.95 23.84
C VAL A 254 8.51 -18.66 25.27
N ASP A 255 9.58 -17.87 25.42
CA ASP A 255 10.17 -17.49 26.72
C ASP A 255 10.83 -16.08 26.68
N ASP A 256 11.07 -15.47 27.85
CA ASP A 256 11.64 -14.11 28.01
C ASP A 256 13.07 -13.92 27.49
N GLY A 257 13.71 -14.98 26.98
CA GLY A 257 15.05 -14.92 26.38
C GLY A 257 15.17 -15.67 25.06
N ASP A 258 14.09 -16.24 24.54
CA ASP A 258 14.13 -17.04 23.32
C ASP A 258 13.57 -16.22 22.15
N TYR A 259 14.49 -15.67 21.36
CA TYR A 259 14.20 -14.95 20.11
C TYR A 259 13.94 -15.89 18.94
N LEU A 260 13.74 -17.19 19.19
CA LEU A 260 13.41 -18.16 18.15
C LEU A 260 11.95 -18.00 17.72
N VAL A 261 11.71 -16.87 17.05
CA VAL A 261 10.54 -16.65 16.24
C VAL A 261 10.71 -17.56 15.02
N GLY A 262 9.79 -18.50 14.82
CA GLY A 262 9.77 -19.34 13.63
C GLY A 262 9.78 -18.49 12.34
N PRO A 263 10.06 -19.07 11.18
CA PRO A 263 10.20 -18.32 9.94
C PRO A 263 9.04 -17.34 9.73
N CYS A 264 9.35 -16.09 9.38
CA CYS A 264 8.32 -15.11 9.07
C CYS A 264 7.49 -15.61 7.89
N ARG A 265 6.20 -15.86 8.13
CA ARG A 265 5.23 -16.15 7.07
C ARG A 265 4.13 -15.09 7.05
N TYR A 266 3.04 -15.34 7.78
CA TYR A 266 1.81 -14.54 7.65
C TYR A 266 1.23 -14.07 8.99
N LYS A 267 1.84 -14.49 10.10
CA LYS A 267 1.29 -14.28 11.44
C LYS A 267 2.22 -13.42 12.23
N PHE A 268 1.64 -12.41 12.88
CA PHE A 268 2.40 -11.43 13.65
C PHE A 268 1.91 -11.43 15.08
N TYR A 269 2.85 -11.50 16.02
CA TYR A 269 2.59 -11.65 17.44
C TYR A 269 3.17 -10.47 18.21
N ALA A 270 2.50 -10.07 19.28
CA ALA A 270 3.03 -9.08 20.20
C ALA A 270 4.30 -9.62 20.88
N THR A 271 5.41 -8.88 20.82
CA THR A 271 6.71 -9.30 21.39
C THR A 271 6.81 -9.01 22.89
N ARG A 272 5.95 -8.11 23.38
CA ARG A 272 5.76 -7.74 24.78
C ARG A 272 4.31 -7.35 25.02
N ASP A 273 3.96 -7.04 26.26
CA ASP A 273 2.69 -6.37 26.54
C ASP A 273 2.70 -4.98 25.87
N ILE A 274 1.58 -4.61 25.25
CA ILE A 274 1.37 -3.34 24.54
C ILE A 274 0.25 -2.62 25.25
N GLU A 275 0.45 -1.35 25.57
CA GLU A 275 -0.56 -0.53 26.25
C GLU A 275 -1.63 0.00 25.29
N ALA A 276 -2.81 0.32 25.82
CA ALA A 276 -3.82 1.03 25.03
C ALA A 276 -3.30 2.43 24.65
N GLY A 277 -3.46 2.79 23.37
CA GLY A 277 -2.95 4.02 22.78
C GLY A 277 -1.52 3.92 22.26
N GLU A 278 -0.85 2.78 22.41
CA GLU A 278 0.49 2.55 21.87
C GLU A 278 0.42 2.23 20.37
N GLU A 279 1.38 2.76 19.59
CA GLU A 279 1.52 2.45 18.16
C GLU A 279 2.03 1.01 17.99
N LEU A 280 1.44 0.26 17.06
CA LEU A 280 1.94 -1.04 16.65
C LEU A 280 3.07 -0.84 15.63
N LEU A 281 4.20 -1.48 15.89
CA LEU A 281 5.41 -1.33 15.10
C LEU A 281 6.01 -2.70 14.80
N ILE A 282 6.43 -2.89 13.54
CA ILE A 282 7.13 -4.08 13.05
C ILE A 282 8.51 -3.70 12.50
N ASN A 283 9.41 -4.65 12.28
CA ASN A 283 10.63 -4.39 11.50
C ASN A 283 10.39 -4.84 10.05
N TYR A 284 10.54 -3.93 9.08
CA TYR A 284 10.31 -4.31 7.68
C TYR A 284 11.42 -5.23 7.17
N SER A 285 12.65 -5.05 7.68
CA SER A 285 13.78 -5.94 7.41
C SER A 285 13.58 -7.41 7.82
N GLU A 286 12.53 -7.75 8.58
CA GLU A 286 12.18 -9.15 8.89
C GLU A 286 11.60 -9.90 7.68
N PHE A 287 11.06 -9.20 6.69
CA PHE A 287 10.39 -9.79 5.54
C PHE A 287 10.73 -9.15 4.20
N GLU A 288 11.22 -7.91 4.19
CA GLU A 288 11.60 -7.17 2.99
C GLU A 288 13.14 -7.16 2.87
N ASP A 289 13.64 -7.41 1.66
CA ASP A 289 15.07 -7.28 1.40
C ASP A 289 15.48 -5.80 1.48
N VAL A 290 16.51 -5.52 2.29
CA VAL A 290 17.06 -4.18 2.48
C VAL A 290 17.63 -3.64 1.17
N ASP A 291 18.17 -4.50 0.31
CA ASP A 291 18.72 -4.09 -0.98
C ASP A 291 17.68 -3.99 -2.10
N GLN A 292 16.44 -4.44 -1.83
CA GLN A 292 15.30 -4.44 -2.74
C GLN A 292 15.51 -5.26 -4.02
N SER A 293 16.51 -6.15 -4.09
CA SER A 293 16.80 -6.96 -5.29
C SER A 293 15.65 -7.88 -5.66
N GLY A 294 14.81 -8.24 -4.67
CA GLY A 294 13.62 -9.06 -4.88
C GLY A 294 12.67 -8.50 -5.95
N TRP A 295 12.58 -7.17 -6.12
CA TRP A 295 11.79 -6.57 -7.19
C TRP A 295 12.37 -6.87 -8.57
N ASP A 296 13.68 -6.71 -8.75
CA ASP A 296 14.37 -7.02 -10.00
C ASP A 296 14.28 -8.53 -10.30
N ASP A 297 14.49 -9.37 -9.27
CA ASP A 297 14.50 -10.83 -9.38
C ASP A 297 13.12 -11.41 -9.74
N ILE A 298 12.02 -10.75 -9.32
CA ILE A 298 10.65 -11.10 -9.72
C ILE A 298 10.20 -10.46 -11.05
N GLY A 299 11.08 -9.66 -11.67
CA GLY A 299 10.90 -9.10 -13.01
C GLY A 299 10.28 -7.70 -13.07
N LEU A 300 10.55 -6.86 -12.06
CA LEU A 300 10.14 -5.45 -11.97
C LEU A 300 11.32 -4.47 -11.92
#